data_AF-A0A161I3C6-F1
#
_entry.id   AF-A0A161I3C6-F1
#
_cell.length_a   1.000
_cell.length_b   1.000
_cell.length_c   1.000
_cell.angle_alpha   90.00
_cell.angle_beta   90.00
_cell.angle_gamma   90.00
#
_symmetry.space_group_name_H-M   'P 1'
#
loop_
_entity.id
_entity.type
_entity.pdbx_description
1 polymer ?
#
loop_
_entity_poly.entity_id
_entity_poly.type
_entity_poly.pdbx_seq_one_letter_code
_entity_poly.pdbx_strand_id
1 'polypeptide(L)'
;MSRRGAVRARAAAGTVLAATLVLGGAGTAVADVEPSPEESPSAEVDGYAPPPVLTVDVLEPICDGDVPYLRYAVDVENLEDPPDTVDITWVNPEGDDVVQAGLPLTGRVLWPGAEVGPEGEALDWPGWSFVDGEWVVGDEFDWVRPSVSLEFEVNPTATATVGYPEASPACATPPGTPEPTIDVDTLTPLCVAGVTYLDYAVEVTGTPNDTVTLTWDNPDGEDYVHADQPLSGRVLWPGAYPERFVDLPADEGWELVNNMWQNTRDFGWAVGDVDVTFAVNPEVTVTVTYPDDTENCVEEEVPPGEPGDTPDPGENPNDPGANPNDPGESELPRTGGEVAGLIALAAGLLAVGTATVLLVRRRRHAED
;
A
#
# COMPACT_ATOMS: atom_id res chain seq x y z
N MET A 1 -54.75 20.92 47.88
CA MET A 1 -54.14 21.61 46.71
C MET A 1 -54.02 20.54 45.62
N SER A 2 -54.91 20.31 44.63
CA SER A 2 -55.66 21.15 43.66
C SER A 2 -54.71 22.15 42.98
N ARG A 3 -54.44 22.11 41.68
CA ARG A 3 -55.29 21.97 40.47
C ARG A 3 -54.45 21.39 39.31
N ARG A 4 -54.97 20.47 38.46
CA ARG A 4 -55.76 20.70 37.21
C ARG A 4 -55.09 21.72 36.28
N GLY A 5 -54.91 21.52 34.97
CA GLY A 5 -55.42 20.53 34.03
C GLY A 5 -55.66 21.19 32.66
N ALA A 6 -55.77 20.35 31.63
CA ALA A 6 -56.57 20.50 30.42
C ALA A 6 -56.27 21.61 29.38
N VAL A 7 -56.88 21.34 28.21
CA VAL A 7 -57.31 22.23 27.12
C VAL A 7 -56.33 22.25 25.93
N ARG A 8 -56.58 21.46 24.87
CA ARG A 8 -57.57 21.62 23.77
C ARG A 8 -57.24 22.74 22.76
N ALA A 9 -56.98 22.26 21.54
CA ALA A 9 -57.78 22.50 20.34
C ALA A 9 -57.53 23.73 19.44
N ARG A 10 -57.88 23.48 18.17
CA ARG A 10 -58.31 24.38 17.07
C ARG A 10 -57.19 24.96 16.21
N ALA A 11 -57.38 25.23 14.93
CA ALA A 11 -58.33 24.84 13.88
C ALA A 11 -57.93 25.63 12.61
N ALA A 12 -58.64 25.33 11.50
CA ALA A 12 -58.86 26.12 10.28
C ALA A 12 -57.99 25.70 9.09
N ALA A 13 -58.52 25.05 8.05
CA ALA A 13 -59.60 25.43 7.10
C ALA A 13 -59.12 26.42 6.02
N GLY A 14 -59.23 26.00 4.76
CA GLY A 14 -58.92 26.80 3.58
C GLY A 14 -59.33 26.09 2.29
N THR A 15 -60.63 26.03 2.05
CA THR A 15 -61.32 25.52 0.85
C THR A 15 -61.01 26.40 -0.37
N VAL A 16 -60.81 25.82 -1.57
CA VAL A 16 -61.07 26.49 -2.85
C VAL A 16 -61.93 25.60 -3.74
N LEU A 17 -62.88 26.28 -4.37
CA LEU A 17 -64.08 25.82 -5.05
C LEU A 17 -63.82 25.18 -6.43
N ALA A 18 -64.82 24.39 -6.84
CA ALA A 18 -65.03 23.73 -8.11
C ALA A 18 -65.32 24.68 -9.30
N ALA A 19 -65.20 24.17 -10.54
CA ALA A 19 -66.35 23.98 -11.46
C ALA A 19 -65.93 23.57 -12.90
N THR A 20 -66.26 22.32 -13.24
CA THR A 20 -66.90 21.81 -14.49
C THR A 20 -66.79 22.55 -15.83
N LEU A 21 -66.47 21.80 -16.90
CA LEU A 21 -67.36 21.65 -18.06
C LEU A 21 -67.00 20.44 -18.95
N VAL A 22 -67.99 19.58 -19.17
CA VAL A 22 -68.02 18.44 -20.10
C VAL A 22 -68.89 18.83 -21.29
N LEU A 23 -68.45 18.54 -22.52
CA LEU A 23 -69.24 18.29 -23.74
C LEU A 23 -68.27 17.57 -24.72
N GLY A 24 -68.45 16.28 -25.03
CA GLY A 24 -69.35 15.76 -26.07
C GLY A 24 -68.66 15.91 -27.45
N GLY A 25 -68.27 14.89 -28.22
CA GLY A 25 -68.79 13.55 -28.43
C GLY A 25 -69.24 13.43 -29.90
N ALA A 26 -68.56 12.62 -30.71
CA ALA A 26 -69.08 12.08 -31.97
C ALA A 26 -68.25 10.84 -32.34
N GLY A 27 -68.89 9.68 -32.39
CA GLY A 27 -68.24 8.40 -32.65
C GLY A 27 -68.57 7.81 -34.03
N THR A 28 -68.06 6.62 -34.29
CA THR A 28 -68.61 5.64 -35.24
C THR A 28 -68.28 4.22 -34.79
N ALA A 29 -69.11 3.28 -35.21
CA ALA A 29 -69.32 1.97 -34.62
C ALA A 29 -68.56 0.80 -35.30
N VAL A 30 -68.33 -0.24 -34.48
CA VAL A 30 -68.23 -1.71 -34.69
C VAL A 30 -67.39 -2.34 -35.81
N ALA A 31 -66.55 -3.29 -35.40
CA ALA A 31 -66.50 -4.64 -35.96
C ALA A 31 -66.08 -5.63 -34.85
N ASP A 32 -66.91 -6.65 -34.60
CA ASP A 32 -66.60 -7.84 -33.80
C ASP A 32 -65.47 -8.65 -34.48
N VAL A 33 -64.41 -8.97 -33.74
CA VAL A 33 -63.44 -10.02 -34.07
C VAL A 33 -63.12 -10.79 -32.78
N GLU A 34 -63.34 -12.11 -32.83
CA GLU A 34 -63.06 -13.09 -31.78
C GLU A 34 -61.62 -12.98 -31.23
N PRO A 35 -61.38 -13.30 -29.94
CA PRO A 35 -60.05 -13.21 -29.34
C PRO A 35 -59.10 -14.24 -29.97
N SER A 36 -58.10 -13.71 -30.69
CA SER A 36 -56.88 -14.45 -31.07
C SER A 36 -56.14 -14.86 -29.78
N PRO A 37 -55.61 -16.09 -29.67
CA PRO A 37 -54.94 -16.54 -28.46
C PRO A 37 -53.72 -15.66 -28.21
N GLU A 38 -53.58 -15.17 -26.98
CA GLU A 38 -52.44 -14.37 -26.53
C GLU A 38 -51.15 -15.17 -26.78
N GLU A 39 -50.26 -14.62 -27.61
CA GLU A 39 -48.89 -15.08 -27.68
C GLU A 39 -48.31 -15.00 -26.27
N SER A 40 -47.96 -16.15 -25.70
CA SER A 40 -47.19 -16.22 -24.47
C SER A 40 -45.90 -15.43 -24.69
N PRO A 41 -45.61 -14.38 -23.90
CA PRO A 41 -44.25 -13.86 -23.88
C PRO A 41 -43.39 -14.99 -23.37
N SER A 42 -42.47 -15.45 -24.23
CA SER A 42 -41.41 -16.37 -23.85
C SER A 42 -40.70 -15.74 -22.67
N ALA A 43 -40.70 -16.43 -21.53
CA ALA A 43 -39.98 -16.00 -20.35
C ALA A 43 -38.51 -15.81 -20.73
N GLU A 44 -38.01 -14.59 -20.56
CA GLU A 44 -36.58 -14.33 -20.53
C GLU A 44 -36.03 -15.13 -19.34
N VAL A 45 -35.31 -16.20 -19.63
CA VAL A 45 -34.56 -16.95 -18.63
C VAL A 45 -33.31 -16.12 -18.34
N ASP A 46 -33.45 -15.14 -17.46
CA ASP A 46 -32.32 -14.43 -16.86
C ASP A 46 -32.18 -14.95 -15.43
N GLY A 47 -31.42 -16.04 -15.28
CA GLY A 47 -31.41 -16.86 -14.08
C GLY A 47 -30.04 -17.42 -13.73
N TYR A 48 -28.97 -16.67 -13.97
CA TYR A 48 -27.68 -17.01 -13.40
C TYR A 48 -27.63 -16.42 -11.98
N ALA A 49 -27.79 -17.27 -10.96
CA ALA A 49 -27.44 -16.87 -9.61
C ALA A 49 -25.95 -16.49 -9.58
N PRO A 50 -25.56 -15.40 -8.91
CA PRO A 50 -24.15 -15.07 -8.72
C PRO A 50 -23.43 -16.25 -8.04
N PRO A 51 -22.12 -16.44 -8.29
CA PRO A 51 -21.36 -17.51 -7.65
C PRO A 51 -21.32 -17.30 -6.12
N PRO A 52 -21.15 -18.39 -5.35
CA PRO A 52 -21.00 -18.28 -3.90
C PRO A 52 -19.72 -17.51 -3.55
N VAL A 53 -19.78 -16.70 -2.51
CA VAL A 53 -18.67 -15.87 -2.03
C VAL A 53 -18.51 -16.09 -0.53
N LEU A 54 -17.27 -16.23 -0.06
CA LEU A 54 -16.91 -16.24 1.36
C LEU A 54 -16.21 -14.92 1.68
N THR A 55 -16.68 -14.21 2.68
CA THR A 55 -16.01 -13.02 3.23
C THR A 55 -15.53 -13.30 4.65
N VAL A 56 -14.40 -12.69 5.01
CA VAL A 56 -13.88 -12.68 6.38
C VAL A 56 -14.21 -11.32 6.97
N ASP A 57 -15.30 -11.24 7.73
CA ASP A 57 -15.83 -9.99 8.27
C ASP A 57 -15.06 -9.52 9.51
N VAL A 58 -14.52 -10.47 10.28
CA VAL A 58 -13.66 -10.21 11.43
C VAL A 58 -12.42 -11.06 11.30
N LEU A 59 -11.25 -10.43 11.41
CA LEU A 59 -9.95 -11.06 11.46
C LEU A 59 -9.08 -10.32 12.48
N GLU A 60 -9.21 -10.71 13.74
CA GLU A 60 -8.60 -10.00 14.87
C GLU A 60 -7.65 -10.93 15.62
N PRO A 61 -6.33 -10.68 15.59
CA PRO A 61 -5.42 -11.34 16.51
C PRO A 61 -5.64 -10.73 17.90
N ILE A 62 -5.97 -11.55 18.89
CA ILE A 62 -6.25 -11.10 20.26
C ILE A 62 -5.36 -11.83 21.26
N CYS A 63 -5.13 -11.19 22.41
CA CYS A 63 -4.52 -11.83 23.55
C CYS A 63 -5.48 -11.84 24.75
N ASP A 64 -5.64 -13.00 25.37
CA ASP A 64 -6.51 -13.18 26.54
C ASP A 64 -5.74 -14.00 27.59
N GLY A 65 -5.29 -13.31 28.65
CA GLY A 65 -4.52 -13.94 29.72
C GLY A 65 -3.14 -14.45 29.30
N ASP A 66 -2.39 -13.66 28.52
CA ASP A 66 -1.09 -14.02 27.92
C ASP A 66 -1.12 -15.15 26.89
N VAL A 67 -2.32 -15.60 26.49
CA VAL A 67 -2.51 -16.61 25.46
C VAL A 67 -2.93 -15.95 24.14
N PRO A 68 -2.20 -16.21 23.02
CA PRO A 68 -2.60 -15.72 21.71
C PRO A 68 -3.78 -16.51 21.12
N TYR A 69 -4.77 -15.79 20.61
CA TYR A 69 -5.90 -16.35 19.87
C TYR A 69 -6.13 -15.58 18.57
N LEU A 70 -6.74 -16.24 17.59
CA LEU A 70 -7.41 -15.59 16.48
C LEU A 70 -8.90 -15.50 16.77
N ARG A 71 -9.46 -14.29 16.78
CA ARG A 71 -10.91 -14.06 16.73
C ARG A 71 -11.33 -13.81 15.29
N TYR A 72 -12.39 -14.49 14.88
CA TYR A 72 -12.85 -14.45 13.49
C TYR A 72 -14.37 -14.47 13.38
N ALA A 73 -14.85 -13.98 12.24
CA ALA A 73 -16.21 -14.14 11.77
C ALA A 73 -16.17 -14.21 10.25
N VAL A 74 -16.89 -15.18 9.67
CA VAL A 74 -17.00 -15.36 8.22
C VAL A 74 -18.47 -15.36 7.81
N ASP A 75 -18.75 -14.84 6.62
CA ASP A 75 -20.08 -14.83 6.01
C ASP A 75 -20.04 -15.49 4.63
N VAL A 76 -21.13 -16.18 4.28
CA VAL A 76 -21.26 -16.93 3.02
C VAL A 76 -22.47 -16.43 2.26
N GLU A 77 -22.20 -15.80 1.13
CA GLU A 77 -23.23 -15.27 0.25
C GLU A 77 -23.46 -16.20 -0.95
N ASN A 78 -24.66 -16.13 -1.52
CA ASN A 78 -25.04 -16.78 -2.78
C ASN A 78 -24.86 -18.32 -2.80
N LEU A 79 -24.97 -18.95 -1.64
CA LEU A 79 -24.98 -20.41 -1.50
C LEU A 79 -26.36 -20.89 -1.04
N GLU A 80 -26.96 -21.81 -1.80
CA GLU A 80 -28.17 -22.52 -1.35
C GLU A 80 -27.75 -23.49 -0.24
N ASP A 81 -28.31 -23.33 0.97
CA ASP A 81 -27.98 -24.07 2.18
C ASP A 81 -26.50 -23.93 2.63
N PRO A 82 -26.08 -22.74 3.12
CA PRO A 82 -24.71 -22.53 3.55
C PRO A 82 -24.35 -23.42 4.76
N PRO A 83 -23.11 -23.92 4.84
CA PRO A 83 -22.65 -24.66 6.01
C PRO A 83 -22.64 -23.77 7.25
N ASP A 84 -22.76 -24.38 8.42
CA ASP A 84 -22.69 -23.72 9.73
C ASP A 84 -21.31 -23.80 10.38
N THR A 85 -20.34 -24.36 9.65
CA THR A 85 -18.96 -24.54 10.09
C THR A 85 -17.94 -24.10 9.04
N VAL A 86 -16.74 -23.75 9.52
CA VAL A 86 -15.57 -23.35 8.73
C VAL A 86 -14.34 -24.13 9.18
N ASP A 87 -13.49 -24.47 8.22
CA ASP A 87 -12.15 -24.97 8.47
C ASP A 87 -11.15 -23.81 8.33
N ILE A 88 -10.27 -23.65 9.31
CA ILE A 88 -9.19 -22.64 9.28
C ILE A 88 -7.86 -23.37 9.16
N THR A 89 -7.18 -23.14 8.05
CA THR A 89 -5.83 -23.65 7.77
C THR A 89 -4.81 -22.54 7.98
N TRP A 90 -3.85 -22.78 8.86
CA TRP A 90 -2.67 -21.95 9.05
C TRP A 90 -1.57 -22.47 8.13
N VAL A 91 -1.18 -21.65 7.13
CA VAL A 91 -0.34 -22.08 6.02
C VAL A 91 1.13 -21.99 6.39
N ASN A 92 1.80 -23.13 6.44
CA ASN A 92 3.22 -23.23 6.76
C ASN A 92 4.08 -23.13 5.49
N PRO A 93 4.93 -22.10 5.35
CA PRO A 93 5.72 -21.91 4.12
C PRO A 93 6.81 -22.98 3.92
N GLU A 94 7.26 -23.63 5.00
CA GLU A 94 8.41 -24.54 4.98
C GLU A 94 8.09 -25.97 5.45
N GLY A 95 6.82 -26.25 5.77
CA GLY A 95 6.41 -27.50 6.42
C GLY A 95 4.94 -27.85 6.22
N ASP A 96 4.41 -28.66 7.14
CA ASP A 96 3.00 -29.06 7.13
C ASP A 96 2.12 -27.95 7.73
N ASP A 97 0.96 -27.73 7.11
CA ASP A 97 -0.06 -26.79 7.58
C ASP A 97 -0.73 -27.27 8.87
N VAL A 98 -1.27 -26.33 9.65
CA VAL A 98 -2.09 -26.64 10.83
C VAL A 98 -3.55 -26.36 10.51
N VAL A 99 -4.40 -27.39 10.58
CA VAL A 99 -5.83 -27.27 10.27
C VAL A 99 -6.67 -27.37 11.54
N GLN A 100 -7.50 -26.36 11.79
CA GLN A 100 -8.54 -26.35 12.81
C GLN A 100 -9.90 -26.46 12.12
N ALA A 101 -10.46 -27.67 12.09
CA ALA A 101 -11.64 -28.00 11.30
C ALA A 101 -12.95 -27.98 12.11
N GLY A 102 -14.07 -27.79 11.41
CA GLY A 102 -15.44 -27.89 11.95
C GLY A 102 -15.77 -26.81 12.98
N LEU A 103 -15.17 -25.64 12.86
CA LEU A 103 -15.35 -24.54 13.79
C LEU A 103 -16.65 -23.77 13.47
N PRO A 104 -17.32 -23.14 14.45
CA PRO A 104 -18.46 -22.25 14.15
C PRO A 104 -18.04 -21.08 13.24
N LEU A 105 -18.94 -20.56 12.39
CA LEU A 105 -18.63 -19.41 11.51
C LEU A 105 -18.20 -18.12 12.23
N THR A 106 -18.36 -18.05 13.55
CA THR A 106 -17.86 -16.96 14.39
C THR A 106 -17.34 -17.53 15.69
N GLY A 107 -16.13 -17.13 16.08
CA GLY A 107 -15.54 -17.64 17.32
C GLY A 107 -14.13 -17.13 17.57
N ARG A 108 -13.41 -17.89 18.40
CA ARG A 108 -11.98 -17.74 18.59
C ARG A 108 -11.30 -19.11 18.59
N VAL A 109 -10.07 -19.16 18.09
CA VAL A 109 -9.23 -20.35 18.10
C VAL A 109 -7.86 -20.05 18.66
N LEU A 110 -7.22 -21.05 19.27
CA LEU A 110 -5.85 -20.94 19.75
C LEU A 110 -4.89 -20.78 18.58
N TRP A 111 -3.90 -19.91 18.74
CA TRP A 111 -2.78 -19.81 17.82
C TRP A 111 -1.96 -21.11 17.83
N PRO A 112 -1.49 -21.64 16.70
CA PRO A 112 -0.66 -22.84 16.67
C PRO A 112 0.60 -22.68 17.53
N GLY A 113 0.87 -23.64 18.43
CA GLY A 113 1.96 -23.59 19.40
C GLY A 113 1.60 -22.96 20.76
N ALA A 114 0.44 -22.34 20.90
CA ALA A 114 -0.03 -21.86 22.20
C ALA A 114 -0.71 -22.97 23.00
N GLU A 115 -0.37 -23.07 24.29
CA GLU A 115 -1.01 -23.99 25.23
C GLU A 115 -1.62 -23.22 26.41
N VAL A 116 -2.79 -23.68 26.89
CA VAL A 116 -3.53 -23.06 28.00
C VAL A 116 -3.75 -24.05 29.12
N GLY A 117 -3.48 -23.62 30.33
CA GLY A 117 -3.69 -24.37 31.55
C GLY A 117 -5.14 -24.38 32.03
N PRO A 118 -5.43 -25.16 33.08
CA PRO A 118 -6.77 -25.33 33.61
C PRO A 118 -7.40 -24.05 34.20
N GLU A 119 -6.60 -23.04 34.54
CA GLU A 119 -7.07 -21.76 35.10
C GLU A 119 -7.05 -20.63 34.05
N GLY A 120 -6.74 -20.94 32.79
CA GLY A 120 -6.66 -19.97 31.69
C GLY A 120 -5.29 -19.33 31.51
N GLU A 121 -4.28 -19.81 32.24
CA GLU A 121 -2.90 -19.36 32.15
C GLU A 121 -2.20 -19.90 30.90
N ALA A 122 -1.32 -19.11 30.29
CA ALA A 122 -0.46 -19.58 29.21
C ALA A 122 0.58 -20.59 29.73
N LEU A 123 0.60 -21.77 29.10
CA LEU A 123 1.58 -22.83 29.36
C LEU A 123 2.66 -22.91 28.28
N ASP A 124 2.36 -22.45 27.05
CA ASP A 124 3.29 -22.44 25.93
C ASP A 124 2.95 -21.34 24.91
N TRP A 125 3.94 -20.94 24.11
CA TRP A 125 3.82 -19.90 23.09
C TRP A 125 4.46 -20.33 21.77
N PRO A 126 3.93 -19.86 20.63
CA PRO A 126 4.51 -20.19 19.34
C PRO A 126 5.96 -19.67 19.21
N GLY A 127 6.89 -20.53 18.80
CA GLY A 127 8.29 -20.17 18.66
C GLY A 127 9.09 -20.33 19.95
N TRP A 128 8.58 -21.00 20.97
CA TRP A 128 9.23 -21.11 22.29
C TRP A 128 9.26 -22.53 22.80
N SER A 129 10.28 -22.84 23.60
CA SER A 129 10.39 -24.14 24.26
C SER A 129 10.89 -23.98 25.68
N PHE A 130 10.30 -24.71 26.61
CA PHE A 130 10.77 -24.74 27.99
C PHE A 130 11.78 -25.87 28.22
N VAL A 131 13.06 -25.52 28.31
CA VAL A 131 14.18 -26.47 28.41
C VAL A 131 14.99 -26.17 29.68
N ASP A 132 15.19 -27.19 30.52
CA ASP A 132 16.02 -27.11 31.74
C ASP A 132 15.63 -25.98 32.72
N GLY A 133 14.35 -25.56 32.71
CA GLY A 133 13.84 -24.51 33.59
C GLY A 133 13.91 -23.10 32.99
N GLU A 134 14.29 -22.97 31.73
CA GLU A 134 14.43 -21.70 31.01
C GLU A 134 13.65 -21.75 29.69
N TRP A 135 13.12 -20.60 29.28
CA TRP A 135 12.46 -20.44 27.99
C TRP A 135 13.49 -20.09 26.93
N VAL A 136 13.54 -20.89 25.86
CA VAL A 136 14.41 -20.67 24.71
C VAL A 136 13.58 -20.41 23.46
N VAL A 137 14.09 -19.52 22.61
CA VAL A 137 13.50 -19.22 21.30
C VAL A 137 13.79 -20.37 20.34
N GLY A 138 12.78 -20.77 19.57
CA GLY A 138 12.85 -21.75 18.49
C GLY A 138 12.16 -23.07 18.82
N ASP A 139 11.05 -23.36 18.14
CA ASP A 139 10.30 -24.61 18.13
C ASP A 139 9.71 -24.86 16.71
N GLU A 140 8.83 -25.84 16.55
CA GLU A 140 8.15 -26.11 15.27
C GLU A 140 7.06 -25.09 14.87
N PHE A 141 6.73 -24.12 15.72
CA PHE A 141 5.70 -23.09 15.53
C PHE A 141 6.28 -21.67 15.46
N ASP A 142 7.58 -21.51 15.24
CA ASP A 142 8.23 -20.23 14.91
C ASP A 142 7.53 -19.53 13.73
N TRP A 143 7.22 -20.29 12.67
CA TRP A 143 6.71 -19.81 11.39
C TRP A 143 5.35 -19.08 11.44
N VAL A 144 4.59 -19.20 12.54
CA VAL A 144 3.35 -18.42 12.71
C VAL A 144 3.60 -17.01 13.28
N ARG A 145 4.87 -16.64 13.42
CA ARG A 145 5.36 -15.31 13.80
C ARG A 145 6.32 -14.83 12.70
N PRO A 146 6.32 -13.52 12.39
CA PRO A 146 5.54 -12.45 13.00
C PRO A 146 4.12 -12.29 12.41
N SER A 147 3.84 -12.95 11.29
CA SER A 147 2.54 -13.00 10.63
C SER A 147 2.38 -14.37 9.98
N VAL A 148 1.15 -14.72 9.64
CA VAL A 148 0.83 -16.01 9.05
C VAL A 148 -0.31 -15.89 8.06
N SER A 149 -0.20 -16.64 6.97
CA SER A 149 -1.29 -16.78 6.00
C SER A 149 -2.30 -17.80 6.48
N LEU A 150 -3.57 -17.43 6.36
CA LEU A 150 -4.73 -18.23 6.73
C LEU A 150 -5.54 -18.53 5.48
N GLU A 151 -6.11 -19.73 5.43
CA GLU A 151 -7.13 -20.14 4.49
C GLU A 151 -8.39 -20.57 5.26
N PHE A 152 -9.51 -19.92 4.95
CA PHE A 152 -10.84 -20.24 5.47
C PHE A 152 -11.60 -21.00 4.41
N GLU A 153 -12.08 -22.20 4.72
CA GLU A 153 -12.83 -23.03 3.80
C GLU A 153 -14.24 -23.34 4.33
N VAL A 154 -15.23 -22.96 3.53
CA VAL A 154 -16.65 -23.38 3.67
C VAL A 154 -17.19 -23.96 2.36
N ASN A 155 -16.36 -24.04 1.32
CA ASN A 155 -16.74 -24.22 -0.09
C ASN A 155 -17.71 -23.13 -0.56
N PRO A 156 -17.25 -21.87 -0.77
CA PRO A 156 -15.92 -21.50 -1.30
C PRO A 156 -14.84 -21.22 -0.24
N THR A 157 -13.66 -20.78 -0.68
CA THR A 157 -12.46 -20.53 0.14
C THR A 157 -12.07 -19.04 0.09
N ALA A 158 -11.53 -18.52 1.20
CA ALA A 158 -11.00 -17.18 1.32
C ALA A 158 -9.64 -17.20 2.03
N THR A 159 -8.70 -16.39 1.57
CA THR A 159 -7.36 -16.30 2.18
C THR A 159 -7.16 -14.94 2.82
N ALA A 160 -6.48 -14.91 3.95
CA ALA A 160 -6.06 -13.66 4.60
C ALA A 160 -4.67 -13.82 5.22
N THR A 161 -4.00 -12.71 5.52
CA THR A 161 -2.78 -12.72 6.34
C THR A 161 -3.08 -11.97 7.62
N VAL A 162 -2.65 -12.53 8.75
CA VAL A 162 -2.84 -11.92 10.06
C VAL A 162 -1.49 -11.80 10.76
N GLY A 163 -1.25 -10.65 11.39
CA GLY A 163 -0.10 -10.48 12.28
C GLY A 163 -0.32 -11.26 13.57
N TYR A 164 0.75 -11.85 14.11
CA TYR A 164 0.76 -12.33 15.49
C TYR A 164 0.24 -11.22 16.41
N PRO A 165 -0.61 -11.50 17.43
CA PRO A 165 -1.18 -10.46 18.27
C PRO A 165 -0.09 -9.53 18.75
N GLU A 166 -0.38 -8.23 18.72
CA GLU A 166 0.61 -7.25 19.10
C GLU A 166 1.20 -7.62 20.46
N ALA A 167 2.51 -7.75 20.50
CA ALA A 167 3.36 -7.76 21.67
C ALA A 167 3.33 -6.35 22.30
N SER A 168 2.13 -5.83 22.51
CA SER A 168 1.89 -4.97 23.65
C SER A 168 2.19 -5.78 24.93
N PRO A 169 2.38 -5.14 26.08
CA PRO A 169 2.48 -5.83 27.38
C PRO A 169 1.33 -6.82 27.68
N ALA A 170 0.29 -6.87 26.83
CA ALA A 170 -0.86 -7.76 26.96
C ALA A 170 -0.72 -9.11 26.25
N CYS A 171 0.31 -9.35 25.42
CA CYS A 171 0.64 -10.68 24.92
C CYS A 171 2.08 -11.05 25.26
N ALA A 172 2.24 -11.63 26.43
CA ALA A 172 3.53 -11.94 27.00
C ALA A 172 4.35 -12.89 26.09
N THR A 173 5.62 -12.56 25.91
CA THR A 173 6.68 -13.56 25.76
C THR A 173 6.77 -14.39 27.05
N PRO A 174 7.34 -15.60 27.03
CA PRO A 174 7.42 -16.41 28.22
C PRO A 174 8.06 -15.69 29.42
N PRO A 175 7.66 -16.02 30.67
CA PRO A 175 8.10 -15.32 31.86
C PRO A 175 9.63 -15.15 31.94
N GLY A 176 10.10 -13.91 32.09
CA GLY A 176 11.52 -13.57 32.19
C GLY A 176 12.20 -13.19 30.87
N THR A 177 11.48 -13.28 29.74
CA THR A 177 11.94 -12.70 28.47
C THR A 177 11.78 -11.17 28.51
N PRO A 178 12.76 -10.38 28.04
CA PRO A 178 12.59 -8.94 27.91
C PRO A 178 11.42 -8.63 26.97
N GLU A 179 10.55 -7.71 27.38
CA GLU A 179 9.47 -7.20 26.51
C GLU A 179 10.09 -6.66 25.22
N PRO A 180 9.51 -6.96 24.05
CA PRO A 180 10.04 -6.43 22.81
C PRO A 180 9.88 -4.91 22.80
N THR A 181 10.86 -4.23 22.25
CA THR A 181 10.87 -2.77 22.16
C THR A 181 11.09 -2.34 20.73
N ILE A 182 10.58 -1.16 20.41
CA ILE A 182 10.81 -0.47 19.15
C ILE A 182 11.28 0.95 19.48
N ASP A 183 12.32 1.41 18.81
CA ASP A 183 12.82 2.79 18.88
C ASP A 183 13.07 3.31 17.45
N VAL A 184 12.78 4.60 17.24
CA VAL A 184 12.99 5.26 15.95
C VAL A 184 14.29 6.04 16.01
N ASP A 185 15.38 5.37 15.65
CA ASP A 185 16.75 5.88 15.66
C ASP A 185 16.99 7.03 14.68
N THR A 186 16.39 6.93 13.50
CA THR A 186 16.49 7.94 12.45
C THR A 186 15.11 8.31 11.98
N LEU A 187 14.85 9.61 11.94
CA LEU A 187 13.62 10.19 11.42
C LEU A 187 13.95 11.53 10.78
N THR A 188 14.35 11.49 9.52
CA THR A 188 14.82 12.67 8.79
C THR A 188 13.92 12.95 7.59
N PRO A 189 12.95 13.88 7.71
CA PRO A 189 12.28 14.42 6.56
C PRO A 189 13.29 15.19 5.72
N LEU A 190 13.33 14.93 4.42
CA LEU A 190 14.28 15.59 3.54
C LEU A 190 13.74 15.80 2.13
N CYS A 191 14.40 16.72 1.45
CA CYS A 191 14.14 17.08 0.08
C CYS A 191 15.35 16.68 -0.77
N VAL A 192 15.13 15.94 -1.86
CA VAL A 192 16.18 15.53 -2.81
C VAL A 192 15.72 15.85 -4.22
N ALA A 193 16.42 16.76 -4.89
CA ALA A 193 16.13 17.16 -6.27
C ALA A 193 14.68 17.65 -6.51
N GLY A 194 14.08 18.31 -5.51
CA GLY A 194 12.69 18.79 -5.52
C GLY A 194 11.64 17.73 -5.19
N VAL A 195 12.05 16.53 -4.76
CA VAL A 195 11.17 15.44 -4.32
C VAL A 195 11.31 15.23 -2.82
N THR A 196 10.18 15.07 -2.15
CA THR A 196 10.09 14.91 -0.70
C THR A 196 10.19 13.44 -0.30
N TYR A 197 11.03 13.15 0.70
CA TYR A 197 11.26 11.81 1.24
C TYR A 197 11.29 11.82 2.77
N LEU A 198 11.17 10.62 3.35
CA LEU A 198 11.51 10.35 4.74
C LEU A 198 12.63 9.29 4.78
N ASP A 199 13.78 9.66 5.30
CA ASP A 199 14.81 8.70 5.72
C ASP A 199 14.48 8.23 7.14
N TYR A 200 14.46 6.92 7.33
CA TYR A 200 14.13 6.31 8.62
C TYR A 200 15.05 5.14 8.96
N ALA A 201 15.17 4.89 10.26
CA ALA A 201 15.78 3.68 10.80
C ALA A 201 15.07 3.35 12.12
N VAL A 202 14.73 2.09 12.28
CA VAL A 202 14.03 1.55 13.45
C VAL A 202 14.92 0.49 14.09
N GLU A 203 15.19 0.63 15.39
CA GLU A 203 15.80 -0.42 16.20
C GLU A 203 14.70 -1.22 16.90
N VAL A 204 14.78 -2.55 16.79
CA VAL A 204 13.84 -3.45 17.46
C VAL A 204 14.58 -4.48 18.29
N THR A 205 14.00 -4.80 19.45
CA THR A 205 14.48 -5.89 20.31
C THR A 205 13.34 -6.85 20.61
N GLY A 206 13.66 -8.13 20.81
CA GLY A 206 12.67 -9.15 21.21
C GLY A 206 11.68 -9.58 20.12
N THR A 207 11.85 -9.11 18.87
CA THR A 207 10.99 -9.45 17.74
C THR A 207 11.83 -10.00 16.57
N PRO A 208 11.39 -11.06 15.86
CA PRO A 208 12.11 -11.62 14.72
C PRO A 208 11.90 -10.84 13.41
N ASN A 209 11.03 -9.83 13.41
CA ASN A 209 10.72 -9.02 12.22
C ASN A 209 11.95 -8.30 11.68
N ASP A 210 12.14 -8.38 10.36
CA ASP A 210 13.14 -7.62 9.60
C ASP A 210 12.52 -6.58 8.64
N THR A 211 11.19 -6.44 8.69
CA THR A 211 10.42 -5.43 7.98
C THR A 211 9.55 -4.60 8.92
N VAL A 212 9.18 -3.40 8.48
CA VAL A 212 8.33 -2.43 9.17
C VAL A 212 7.23 -1.92 8.24
N THR A 213 6.04 -1.71 8.80
CA THR A 213 4.96 -0.98 8.14
C THR A 213 4.96 0.46 8.64
N LEU A 214 4.97 1.43 7.73
CA LEU A 214 4.81 2.85 8.04
C LEU A 214 3.39 3.28 7.65
N THR A 215 2.61 3.68 8.64
CA THR A 215 1.26 4.23 8.45
C THR A 215 1.31 5.73 8.71
N TRP A 216 0.97 6.52 7.71
CA TRP A 216 0.86 7.97 7.82
C TRP A 216 -0.59 8.31 8.14
N ASP A 217 -0.82 8.82 9.34
CA ASP A 217 -2.13 9.05 9.90
C ASP A 217 -2.83 10.23 9.22
N ASN A 218 -3.92 9.96 8.51
CA ASN A 218 -4.70 10.97 7.82
C ASN A 218 -5.89 11.42 8.70
N PRO A 219 -5.88 12.64 9.26
CA PRO A 219 -6.90 13.06 10.21
C PRO A 219 -8.30 13.21 9.58
N ASP A 220 -8.38 13.35 8.25
CA ASP A 220 -9.61 13.66 7.53
C ASP A 220 -10.03 12.54 6.56
N GLY A 221 -9.33 11.40 6.53
CA GLY A 221 -9.55 10.36 5.51
C GLY A 221 -8.87 9.02 5.80
N GLU A 222 -8.60 8.27 4.74
CA GLU A 222 -7.87 7.00 4.82
C GLU A 222 -6.37 7.26 4.98
N ASP A 223 -5.73 6.45 5.82
CA ASP A 223 -4.28 6.50 6.06
C ASP A 223 -3.51 6.08 4.81
N TYR A 224 -2.27 6.58 4.72
CA TYR A 224 -1.37 6.18 3.65
C TYR A 224 -0.33 5.20 4.19
N VAL A 225 -0.23 4.02 3.56
CA VAL A 225 0.54 2.90 4.12
C VAL A 225 1.69 2.50 3.20
N HIS A 226 2.90 2.40 3.76
CA HIS A 226 4.01 1.66 3.19
C HIS A 226 4.22 0.36 3.97
N ALA A 227 3.72 -0.74 3.44
CA ALA A 227 3.92 -2.07 4.02
C ALA A 227 5.29 -2.66 3.64
N ASP A 228 5.75 -3.63 4.43
CA ASP A 228 6.90 -4.49 4.14
C ASP A 228 8.19 -3.75 3.80
N GLN A 229 8.41 -2.60 4.44
CA GLN A 229 9.63 -1.82 4.25
C GLN A 229 10.78 -2.43 5.08
N PRO A 230 12.05 -2.38 4.65
CA PRO A 230 13.17 -2.78 5.51
C PRO A 230 13.23 -1.92 6.78
N LEU A 231 13.78 -2.42 7.90
CA LEU A 231 13.89 -1.64 9.16
C LEU A 231 14.65 -0.30 9.04
N SER A 232 15.38 -0.08 7.95
CA SER A 232 15.96 1.22 7.62
C SER A 232 15.91 1.46 6.13
N GLY A 233 15.69 2.70 5.73
CA GLY A 233 15.59 3.05 4.33
C GLY A 233 15.05 4.44 4.08
N ARG A 234 14.52 4.60 2.87
CA ARG A 234 13.91 5.84 2.39
C ARG A 234 12.57 5.51 1.75
N VAL A 235 11.52 6.20 2.19
CA VAL A 235 10.20 6.16 1.53
C VAL A 235 9.86 7.51 0.91
N LEU A 236 9.00 7.49 -0.10
CA LEU A 236 8.45 8.69 -0.72
C LEU A 236 7.44 9.33 0.23
N TRP A 237 7.46 10.65 0.39
CA TRP A 237 6.46 11.34 1.18
C TRP A 237 5.07 11.21 0.54
N PRO A 238 3.96 11.04 1.30
CA PRO A 238 2.61 10.97 0.73
C PRO A 238 2.33 12.15 -0.20
N GLY A 239 2.00 11.86 -1.46
CA GLY A 239 1.71 12.88 -2.50
C GLY A 239 2.93 13.52 -3.19
N ALA A 240 4.15 13.07 -2.89
CA ALA A 240 5.33 13.41 -3.70
C ALA A 240 5.40 12.57 -4.98
N TYR A 241 6.16 13.03 -5.98
CA TYR A 241 6.39 12.29 -7.23
C TYR A 241 7.87 11.99 -7.45
N PRO A 242 8.27 10.74 -7.75
CA PRO A 242 9.68 10.36 -7.78
C PRO A 242 10.45 10.84 -9.02
N GLU A 243 9.77 11.22 -10.10
CA GLU A 243 10.42 11.68 -11.32
C GLU A 243 10.52 13.20 -11.38
N ARG A 244 11.72 13.69 -11.71
CA ARG A 244 11.93 15.10 -12.00
C ARG A 244 11.52 15.41 -13.44
N PHE A 245 11.10 16.65 -13.69
CA PHE A 245 10.84 17.20 -15.03
C PHE A 245 9.66 16.58 -15.78
N VAL A 246 8.76 15.90 -15.08
CA VAL A 246 7.42 15.61 -15.61
C VAL A 246 6.55 16.85 -15.51
N ASP A 247 5.66 17.03 -16.48
CA ASP A 247 4.65 18.08 -16.41
C ASP A 247 3.61 17.65 -15.37
N LEU A 248 3.58 18.34 -14.23
CA LEU A 248 2.69 18.09 -13.11
C LEU A 248 1.64 19.21 -13.09
N PRO A 249 0.47 18.99 -13.70
CA PRO A 249 -0.44 20.08 -13.98
C PRO A 249 -1.25 20.46 -12.73
N ALA A 250 -1.44 21.77 -12.51
CA ALA A 250 -2.10 22.29 -11.33
C ALA A 250 -3.58 21.86 -11.23
N ASP A 251 -4.26 21.61 -12.35
CA ASP A 251 -5.65 21.11 -12.35
C ASP A 251 -5.76 19.64 -11.87
N GLU A 252 -4.64 18.91 -11.82
CA GLU A 252 -4.55 17.60 -11.18
C GLU A 252 -4.14 17.68 -9.69
N GLY A 253 -3.99 18.90 -9.14
CA GLY A 253 -3.72 19.13 -7.72
C GLY A 253 -2.24 19.26 -7.37
N TRP A 254 -1.35 19.40 -8.35
CA TRP A 254 0.08 19.56 -8.14
C TRP A 254 0.46 21.02 -7.89
N GLU A 255 1.15 21.26 -6.78
CA GLU A 255 1.60 22.58 -6.36
C GLU A 255 3.05 22.51 -5.84
N LEU A 256 3.75 23.65 -5.89
CA LEU A 256 5.05 23.79 -5.24
C LEU A 256 4.86 24.21 -3.79
N VAL A 257 5.19 23.32 -2.86
CA VAL A 257 5.18 23.55 -1.42
C VAL A 257 6.62 23.49 -0.94
N ASN A 258 7.15 24.56 -0.35
CA ASN A 258 8.57 24.64 0.03
C ASN A 258 9.50 24.16 -1.12
N ASN A 259 9.25 24.64 -2.34
CA ASN A 259 9.99 24.27 -3.55
C ASN A 259 10.03 22.77 -3.90
N MET A 260 9.13 21.96 -3.33
CA MET A 260 8.90 20.56 -3.68
C MET A 260 7.56 20.40 -4.39
N TRP A 261 7.53 19.54 -5.39
CA TRP A 261 6.27 19.20 -6.07
C TRP A 261 5.44 18.26 -5.20
N GLN A 262 4.23 18.69 -4.87
CA GLN A 262 3.36 18.00 -3.95
C GLN A 262 1.92 17.99 -4.49
N ASN A 263 1.24 16.85 -4.44
CA ASN A 263 -0.19 16.78 -4.74
C ASN A 263 -0.99 17.22 -3.51
N THR A 264 -1.30 18.51 -3.39
CA THR A 264 -1.98 19.09 -2.23
C THR A 264 -3.49 18.85 -2.26
N ARG A 265 -4.05 18.52 -3.43
CA ARG A 265 -5.49 18.20 -3.54
C ARG A 265 -5.82 16.91 -2.79
N ASP A 266 -5.02 15.88 -2.99
CA ASP A 266 -5.29 14.54 -2.45
C ASP A 266 -4.47 14.28 -1.18
N PHE A 267 -3.32 14.96 -0.99
CA PHE A 267 -2.41 14.79 0.14
C PHE A 267 -2.06 16.09 0.86
N GLY A 268 -2.94 17.10 0.80
CA GLY A 268 -2.72 18.37 1.51
C GLY A 268 -2.61 18.21 3.04
N TRP A 269 -3.18 17.14 3.60
CA TRP A 269 -3.07 16.77 5.00
C TRP A 269 -1.64 16.39 5.41
N ALA A 270 -0.83 15.90 4.48
CA ALA A 270 0.56 15.50 4.71
C ALA A 270 1.55 16.68 4.58
N VAL A 271 1.06 17.90 4.34
CA VAL A 271 1.87 19.12 4.30
C VAL A 271 1.77 19.83 5.65
N GLY A 272 2.73 19.55 6.53
CA GLY A 272 2.76 20.04 7.91
C GLY A 272 3.31 18.98 8.85
N ASP A 273 2.86 19.01 10.11
CA ASP A 273 3.11 17.91 11.04
C ASP A 273 2.13 16.77 10.76
N VAL A 274 2.65 15.56 10.65
CA VAL A 274 1.88 14.33 10.41
C VAL A 274 2.36 13.25 11.37
N ASP A 275 1.44 12.52 11.97
CA ASP A 275 1.78 11.36 12.80
C ASP A 275 2.08 10.17 11.88
N VAL A 276 3.17 9.47 12.19
CA VAL A 276 3.62 8.28 11.47
C VAL A 276 3.78 7.15 12.47
N THR A 277 3.00 6.10 12.29
CA THR A 277 3.07 4.87 13.07
C THR A 277 3.98 3.86 12.39
N PHE A 278 5.06 3.46 13.07
CA PHE A 278 5.97 2.41 12.68
C PHE A 278 5.57 1.12 13.39
N ALA A 279 5.11 0.12 12.65
CA ALA A 279 4.67 -1.16 13.19
C ALA A 279 5.63 -2.29 12.82
N VAL A 280 6.25 -2.89 13.84
CA VAL A 280 7.15 -4.06 13.74
C VAL A 280 6.73 -5.16 14.73
N ASN A 281 5.56 -4.99 15.35
CA ASN A 281 5.10 -5.78 16.49
C ASN A 281 6.20 -5.88 17.58
N PRO A 282 6.41 -4.82 18.40
CA PRO A 282 5.48 -3.72 18.73
C PRO A 282 5.47 -2.54 17.73
N GLU A 283 4.59 -1.57 17.97
CA GLU A 283 4.48 -0.33 17.18
C GLU A 283 4.82 0.94 17.98
N VAL A 284 5.19 2.01 17.27
CA VAL A 284 5.45 3.34 17.84
C VAL A 284 5.00 4.43 16.88
N THR A 285 4.25 5.40 17.40
CA THR A 285 3.82 6.59 16.65
C THR A 285 4.73 7.78 16.96
N VAL A 286 5.21 8.43 15.91
CA VAL A 286 6.07 9.62 15.99
C VAL A 286 5.54 10.71 15.05
N THR A 287 5.53 11.95 15.51
CA THR A 287 5.18 13.08 14.65
C THR A 287 6.37 13.47 13.77
N VAL A 288 6.15 13.55 12.46
CA VAL A 288 7.12 14.01 11.47
C VAL A 288 6.65 15.33 10.88
N THR A 289 7.55 16.30 10.78
CA THR A 289 7.27 17.58 10.12
C THR A 289 7.68 17.52 8.66
N TYR A 290 6.82 17.98 7.76
CA TYR A 290 7.11 18.19 6.34
C TYR A 290 8.41 19.01 6.20
N PRO A 291 9.37 18.58 5.37
CA PRO A 291 10.66 19.25 5.34
C PRO A 291 10.54 20.68 4.80
N ASP A 292 11.40 21.55 5.33
CA ASP A 292 11.63 22.86 4.71
C ASP A 292 12.55 22.72 3.50
N ASP A 293 12.42 23.63 2.54
CA ASP A 293 13.41 23.76 1.47
C ASP A 293 14.74 24.18 2.10
N THR A 294 15.69 23.25 2.15
CA THR A 294 17.06 23.61 2.44
C THR A 294 17.66 24.20 1.17
N GLU A 295 18.33 25.36 1.26
CA GLU A 295 19.12 25.89 0.14
C GLU A 295 19.91 24.71 -0.47
N ASN A 296 19.65 24.40 -1.74
CA ASN A 296 20.15 23.26 -2.54
C ASN A 296 19.19 22.08 -2.79
N CYS A 297 17.93 22.06 -2.32
CA CYS A 297 17.07 20.91 -2.68
C CYS A 297 16.76 20.86 -4.18
N VAL A 298 16.36 21.99 -4.74
CA VAL A 298 16.41 22.19 -6.18
C VAL A 298 17.74 22.89 -6.43
N GLU A 299 18.83 22.15 -6.64
CA GLU A 299 19.88 22.72 -7.48
C GLU A 299 19.18 23.03 -8.81
N GLU A 300 18.87 24.32 -8.99
CA GLU A 300 18.64 24.92 -10.29
C GLU A 300 19.84 24.44 -11.10
N GLU A 301 19.62 23.53 -12.05
CA GLU A 301 20.65 23.23 -13.02
C GLU A 301 21.03 24.58 -13.59
N VAL A 302 22.23 25.05 -13.28
CA VAL A 302 22.80 26.22 -13.94
C VAL A 302 22.62 25.89 -15.42
N PRO A 303 21.75 26.61 -16.16
CA PRO A 303 21.58 26.34 -17.58
C PRO A 303 22.99 26.39 -18.17
N PRO A 304 23.39 25.43 -19.04
CA PRO A 304 24.74 25.40 -19.58
C PRO A 304 25.05 26.81 -20.05
N GLY A 305 26.00 27.45 -19.34
CA GLY A 305 26.09 28.89 -19.34
C GLY A 305 26.03 29.41 -20.76
N GLU A 306 25.29 30.51 -20.98
CA GLU A 306 25.64 31.39 -22.08
C GLU A 306 27.17 31.48 -22.08
N PRO A 307 27.86 31.28 -23.23
CA PRO A 307 29.31 31.20 -23.26
C PRO A 307 29.86 32.48 -22.66
N GLY A 308 30.21 32.40 -21.38
CA GLY A 308 30.81 33.49 -20.64
C GLY A 308 32.11 33.78 -21.36
N ASP A 309 32.26 35.04 -21.77
CA ASP A 309 33.50 35.57 -22.31
C ASP A 309 34.68 35.02 -21.50
N THR A 310 35.40 34.07 -22.11
CA THR A 310 36.65 33.56 -21.55
C THR A 310 37.54 34.75 -21.27
N PRO A 311 38.06 34.92 -20.04
CA PRO A 311 39.18 35.81 -19.82
C PRO A 311 40.31 35.34 -20.74
N ASP A 312 40.76 36.23 -21.62
CA ASP A 312 41.91 36.05 -22.51
C ASP A 312 43.09 35.48 -21.70
N PRO A 313 43.56 34.25 -21.95
CA PRO A 313 44.73 33.71 -21.27
C PRO A 313 45.99 34.32 -21.92
N GLY A 314 46.19 35.61 -21.67
CA GLY A 314 47.13 36.44 -22.42
C GLY A 314 47.94 37.44 -21.59
N GLU A 315 47.96 37.36 -20.25
CA GLU A 315 48.89 38.16 -19.43
C GLU A 315 49.48 37.33 -18.28
N ASN A 316 50.67 36.75 -18.50
CA ASN A 316 51.54 36.35 -17.40
C ASN A 316 52.33 37.59 -16.92
N PRO A 317 52.29 37.98 -15.63
CA PRO A 317 52.80 39.28 -15.17
C PRO A 317 54.32 39.48 -15.17
N ASN A 318 55.14 38.58 -15.73
CA ASN A 318 56.59 38.70 -15.73
C ASN A 318 57.26 38.02 -16.94
N ASP A 319 57.44 38.72 -18.07
CA ASP A 319 58.55 38.44 -19.00
C ASP A 319 58.95 39.69 -19.83
N PRO A 320 60.20 40.17 -19.75
CA PRO A 320 60.65 41.35 -20.48
C PRO A 320 61.29 41.01 -21.84
N GLY A 321 60.62 41.39 -22.94
CA GLY A 321 61.27 41.94 -24.12
C GLY A 321 61.40 41.09 -25.39
N ALA A 322 60.91 41.68 -26.49
CA ALA A 322 61.38 41.65 -27.90
C ALA A 322 61.47 40.29 -28.63
N ASN A 323 61.08 40.13 -29.90
CA ASN A 323 61.31 41.00 -31.07
C ASN A 323 60.45 40.50 -32.26
N PRO A 324 59.88 41.38 -33.12
CA PRO A 324 59.13 40.95 -34.30
C PRO A 324 60.05 40.92 -35.54
N ASN A 325 60.30 39.73 -36.11
CA ASN A 325 60.65 39.45 -37.52
C ASN A 325 61.33 38.07 -37.64
N ASP A 326 60.59 37.00 -37.96
CA ASP A 326 61.13 35.85 -38.71
C ASP A 326 59.99 35.02 -39.34
N PRO A 327 59.98 34.73 -40.66
CA PRO A 327 58.99 33.87 -41.31
C PRO A 327 59.54 32.47 -41.64
N GLY A 328 58.70 31.44 -41.44
CA GLY A 328 58.98 30.05 -41.82
C GLY A 328 59.71 29.27 -40.73
N GLU A 329 59.57 27.97 -40.56
CA GLU A 329 58.84 26.91 -41.25
C GLU A 329 58.63 25.78 -40.22
N SER A 330 57.84 24.75 -40.58
CA SER A 330 58.03 23.34 -40.18
C SER A 330 58.17 23.04 -38.67
N GLU A 331 57.22 22.37 -38.01
CA GLU A 331 57.15 20.91 -38.02
C GLU A 331 55.81 20.44 -37.41
N LEU A 332 55.02 19.72 -38.19
CA LEU A 332 54.21 18.60 -37.70
C LEU A 332 55.02 17.32 -38.00
N PRO A 333 54.73 16.10 -37.46
CA PRO A 333 53.63 15.67 -36.58
C PRO A 333 54.09 14.65 -35.49
N ARG A 334 53.09 14.03 -34.85
CA ARG A 334 53.06 12.69 -34.19
C ARG A 334 53.44 12.66 -32.71
N THR A 335 52.71 11.98 -31.83
CA THR A 335 51.45 11.18 -31.84
C THR A 335 51.16 10.99 -30.34
N GLY A 336 49.93 11.05 -29.83
CA GLY A 336 48.87 10.08 -30.05
C GLY A 336 48.98 8.94 -29.03
N GLY A 337 48.03 8.86 -28.10
CA GLY A 337 47.82 7.67 -27.27
C GLY A 337 47.18 7.96 -25.92
N GLU A 338 45.84 7.98 -25.86
CA GLU A 338 45.02 7.33 -24.81
C GLU A 338 43.54 7.76 -24.83
N VAL A 339 42.84 7.68 -25.97
CA VAL A 339 41.38 7.42 -25.95
C VAL A 339 40.96 6.70 -27.25
N ALA A 340 41.33 5.43 -27.41
CA ALA A 340 40.86 4.60 -28.53
C ALA A 340 40.33 3.21 -28.08
N GLY A 341 40.20 2.98 -26.77
CA GLY A 341 39.74 1.69 -26.23
C GLY A 341 38.22 1.52 -26.17
N LEU A 342 37.43 2.60 -26.13
CA LEU A 342 36.00 2.50 -25.81
C LEU A 342 35.03 2.58 -27.00
N ILE A 343 35.49 3.03 -28.18
CA ILE A 343 34.61 3.13 -29.35
C ILE A 343 34.51 1.78 -30.12
N ALA A 344 35.46 0.85 -29.94
CA ALA A 344 35.44 -0.44 -30.62
C ALA A 344 34.48 -1.48 -30.01
N LEU A 345 34.15 -1.38 -28.71
CA LEU A 345 33.26 -2.34 -28.04
C LEU A 345 31.77 -2.11 -28.33
N ALA A 346 31.36 -0.86 -28.55
CA ALA A 346 29.96 -0.52 -28.83
C ALA A 346 29.51 -0.97 -30.24
N ALA A 347 30.39 -0.88 -31.24
CA ALA A 347 30.07 -1.32 -32.61
C ALA A 347 29.99 -2.86 -32.74
N GLY A 348 30.75 -3.60 -31.92
CA GLY A 348 30.75 -5.07 -31.92
C GLY A 348 29.44 -5.68 -31.41
N LEU A 349 28.85 -5.11 -30.34
CA LEU A 349 27.62 -5.61 -29.74
C LEU A 349 26.38 -5.38 -30.64
N LEU A 350 26.35 -4.26 -31.37
CA LEU A 350 25.28 -3.97 -32.33
C LEU A 350 25.25 -4.94 -33.53
N ALA A 351 26.42 -5.40 -33.98
CA ALA A 351 26.51 -6.36 -35.09
C ALA A 351 26.11 -7.79 -34.68
N VAL A 352 26.40 -8.21 -33.44
CA VAL A 352 26.01 -9.53 -32.92
C VAL A 352 24.50 -9.59 -32.66
N GLY A 353 23.91 -8.51 -32.12
CA GLY A 353 22.46 -8.42 -31.91
C GLY A 353 21.66 -8.54 -33.20
N THR A 354 22.06 -7.83 -34.26
CA THR A 354 21.37 -7.88 -35.56
C THR A 354 21.48 -9.23 -36.27
N ALA A 355 22.63 -9.91 -36.18
CA ALA A 355 22.79 -11.26 -36.74
C ALA A 355 21.90 -12.30 -36.04
N THR A 356 21.74 -12.18 -34.73
CA THR A 356 20.93 -13.12 -33.92
C THR A 356 19.43 -13.00 -34.23
N VAL A 357 18.93 -11.77 -34.36
CA VAL A 357 17.53 -11.50 -34.72
C VAL A 357 17.20 -12.01 -36.13
N LEU A 358 18.11 -11.86 -37.09
CA LEU A 358 17.91 -12.35 -38.46
C LEU A 358 17.94 -13.88 -38.54
N LEU A 359 18.76 -14.57 -37.74
CA LEU A 359 18.79 -16.04 -37.69
C LEU A 359 17.51 -16.63 -37.06
N VAL A 360 16.99 -16.03 -35.99
CA VAL A 360 15.74 -16.48 -35.34
C VAL A 360 14.54 -16.26 -36.27
N ARG A 361 14.48 -15.11 -36.97
CA ARG A 361 13.40 -14.82 -37.93
C ARG A 361 13.42 -15.78 -39.13
N ARG A 362 14.61 -16.19 -39.58
CA ARG A 362 14.74 -17.14 -40.70
C ARG A 362 14.36 -18.57 -40.31
N ARG A 363 14.54 -18.96 -39.04
CA ARG A 363 14.14 -20.28 -38.52
C ARG A 363 12.62 -20.42 -38.41
N ARG A 364 11.92 -19.38 -37.95
CA ARG A 364 10.45 -19.35 -37.87
C ARG A 364 9.73 -19.41 -39.22
N HIS A 365 10.38 -19.01 -40.32
CA HIS A 365 9.81 -19.12 -41.67
C HIS A 365 10.09 -20.46 -42.37
N ALA A 366 10.80 -21.39 -41.73
CA ALA A 366 11.08 -22.72 -42.28
C ALA A 366 10.25 -23.84 -41.63
N GLU A 367 9.35 -23.48 -40.70
CA GLU A 367 8.50 -24.41 -39.95
C GLU A 367 6.99 -24.19 -40.22
N ASP A 368 6.65 -23.30 -41.17
CA ASP A 368 5.38 -23.23 -41.92
C ASP A 368 5.63 -23.62 -43.37
#